data_AF-A0A316WI49-F1
#
_entry.id   AF-A0A316WI49-F1
#
_cell.length_a   1.000
_cell.length_b   1.000
_cell.length_c   1.000
_cell.angle_alpha   90.00
_cell.angle_beta   90.00
_cell.angle_gamma   90.00
#
_symmetry.space_group_name_H-M   'P 1'
#
loop_
_entity.id
_entity.type
_entity.pdbx_description
1 polymer ?
#
loop_
_entity_poly.entity_id
_entity_poly.type
_entity_poly.pdbx_seq_one_letter_code
_entity_poly.pdbx_strand_id
1 'polypeptide(L)'
;MTIQEFKKHYYCAFEIDNNDSQFMVITSFVIRRSDNKIFDQVTTRLEFQKTNNWINDSQSIISVTPWSWDIIKEETLRAHLDFFALRGQIDNFYPRNSNLLLDINEIYEGTNLNNINN
;
A
#
# COMPACT_ATOMS: atom_id res chain seq x y z
N MET A 1 -10.80 15.91 9.83
CA MET A 1 -10.33 15.04 10.96
C MET A 1 -8.82 15.10 10.97
N THR A 2 -8.17 15.26 12.12
CA THR A 2 -6.70 15.27 12.18
C THR A 2 -6.11 13.86 12.12
N ILE A 3 -4.83 13.74 11.75
CA ILE A 3 -4.14 12.43 11.78
C ILE A 3 -4.04 11.87 13.21
N GLN A 4 -3.95 12.73 14.23
CA GLN A 4 -3.93 12.31 15.64
C GLN A 4 -5.28 11.73 16.07
N GLU A 5 -6.39 12.34 15.66
CA GLU A 5 -7.73 11.80 15.89
C GLU A 5 -7.93 10.47 15.16
N PHE A 6 -7.47 10.38 13.91
CA PHE A 6 -7.48 9.11 13.18
C PHE A 6 -6.73 8.03 13.95
N LYS A 7 -5.46 8.28 14.33
CA LYS A 7 -4.63 7.30 15.07
C LYS A 7 -5.21 6.91 16.43
N LYS A 8 -5.99 7.79 17.07
CA LYS A 8 -6.68 7.49 18.34
C LYS A 8 -7.80 6.46 18.18
N HIS A 9 -8.51 6.49 17.07
CA HIS A 9 -9.70 5.66 16.85
C HIS A 9 -9.50 4.52 15.86
N TYR A 10 -8.50 4.63 14.99
CA TYR A 10 -8.24 3.73 13.89
C TYR A 10 -6.74 3.46 13.73
N TYR A 11 -6.42 2.38 13.04
CA TYR A 11 -5.11 2.09 12.51
C TYR A 11 -5.24 1.44 11.13
N CYS A 12 -4.17 1.49 10.34
CA CYS A 12 -4.14 0.79 9.07
C CYS A 12 -3.40 -0.54 9.20
N ALA A 13 -3.80 -1.53 8.42
CA ALA A 13 -3.09 -2.79 8.24
C ALA A 13 -3.06 -3.14 6.75
N PHE A 14 -2.17 -4.04 6.35
CA PHE A 14 -2.15 -4.51 4.98
C PHE A 14 -1.75 -5.99 4.88
N GLU A 15 -2.21 -6.61 3.81
CA GLU A 15 -1.86 -7.96 3.39
C GLU A 15 -1.28 -7.91 1.98
N ILE A 16 -0.27 -8.74 1.74
CA ILE A 16 0.35 -8.89 0.43
C ILE A 16 0.30 -10.35 0.06
N ASP A 17 -0.35 -10.64 -1.05
CA ASP A 17 -0.37 -11.96 -1.66
C ASP A 17 0.47 -11.94 -2.94
N ASN A 18 1.57 -12.70 -2.92
CA ASN A 18 2.47 -12.89 -4.05
C ASN A 18 2.22 -14.27 -4.66
N ASN A 19 1.12 -14.40 -5.39
CA ASN A 19 0.80 -15.62 -6.14
C ASN A 19 1.59 -15.63 -7.45
N ASP A 20 2.75 -16.28 -7.43
CA ASP A 20 3.71 -16.38 -8.53
C ASP A 20 4.36 -15.04 -8.92
N SER A 21 5.58 -15.09 -9.44
CA SER A 21 6.45 -13.92 -9.74
C SER A 21 5.90 -12.89 -10.73
N GLN A 22 4.63 -13.02 -11.14
CA GLN A 22 3.92 -12.20 -12.11
C GLN A 22 2.81 -11.35 -11.48
N PHE A 23 2.31 -11.72 -10.30
CA PHE A 23 1.21 -11.02 -9.64
C PHE A 23 1.57 -10.61 -8.22
N MET A 24 1.15 -9.39 -7.87
CA MET A 24 1.14 -8.91 -6.50
C MET A 24 -0.23 -8.34 -6.20
N VAL A 25 -0.88 -8.86 -5.16
CA VAL A 25 -2.13 -8.30 -4.64
C VAL A 25 -1.82 -7.65 -3.30
N ILE A 26 -2.09 -6.35 -3.19
CA ILE A 26 -1.96 -5.61 -1.94
C ILE A 26 -3.36 -5.22 -1.50
N THR A 27 -3.74 -5.65 -0.32
CA THR A 27 -4.99 -5.22 0.33
C THR A 27 -4.63 -4.42 1.56
N SER A 28 -5.14 -3.19 1.66
CA SER A 28 -5.03 -2.36 2.86
C SER A 28 -6.38 -2.23 3.53
N PHE A 29 -6.35 -2.12 4.85
CA PHE A 29 -7.53 -2.06 5.72
C PHE A 29 -7.40 -0.87 6.66
N VAL A 30 -8.52 -0.23 6.96
CA VAL A 30 -8.69 0.65 8.12
C VAL A 30 -9.42 -0.14 9.18
N ILE A 31 -8.83 -0.26 10.36
CA ILE A 31 -9.38 -1.03 11.47
C ILE A 31 -9.70 -0.09 12.61
N ARG A 32 -10.91 -0.21 13.15
CA ARG A 32 -11.34 0.56 14.31
C ARG A 32 -10.79 -0.05 15.59
N ARG A 33 -10.09 0.74 16.41
CA ARG A 33 -9.43 0.27 17.64
C ARG A 33 -10.40 -0.18 18.73
N SER A 34 -11.62 0.37 18.77
CA SER A 34 -12.56 0.07 19.85
C SER A 34 -13.03 -1.38 19.88
N ASP A 35 -13.05 -2.04 18.72
CA ASP A 35 -13.58 -3.39 18.54
C ASP A 35 -12.82 -4.22 17.50
N ASN A 36 -11.67 -3.74 17.04
CA ASN A 36 -10.82 -4.35 16.00
C ASN A 36 -11.55 -4.73 14.71
N LYS A 37 -12.68 -4.07 14.40
CA LYS A 37 -13.42 -4.35 13.15
C LYS A 37 -12.85 -3.56 11.98
N ILE A 38 -12.84 -4.20 10.81
CA ILE A 38 -12.53 -3.55 9.54
C ILE A 38 -13.63 -2.51 9.27
N PHE A 39 -13.21 -1.26 9.16
CA PHE A 39 -14.05 -0.10 8.87
C PHE A 39 -14.06 0.23 7.38
N ASP A 40 -12.90 0.14 6.72
CA ASP A 40 -12.76 0.33 5.27
C ASP A 40 -11.65 -0.56 4.71
N GLN A 41 -11.66 -0.79 3.40
CA GLN A 41 -10.66 -1.59 2.72
C GLN A 41 -10.45 -1.14 1.27
N VAL A 42 -9.24 -1.36 0.76
CA VAL A 42 -8.89 -1.16 -0.65
C VAL A 42 -7.95 -2.26 -1.09
N THR A 43 -8.17 -2.79 -2.29
CA THR A 43 -7.34 -3.84 -2.89
C THR A 43 -6.83 -3.38 -4.24
N THR A 44 -5.52 -3.53 -4.46
CA THR A 44 -4.87 -3.30 -5.74
C THR A 44 -4.23 -4.61 -6.19
N ARG A 45 -4.55 -5.03 -7.42
CA ARG A 45 -3.91 -6.16 -8.09
C ARG A 45 -2.99 -5.62 -9.17
N LEU A 46 -1.71 -5.96 -9.06
CA LEU A 46 -0.67 -5.62 -10.00
C LEU A 46 -0.26 -6.87 -10.76
N GLU A 47 -0.24 -6.75 -12.08
CA GLU A 47 0.19 -7.80 -12.98
C GLU A 47 1.34 -7.27 -13.83
N PHE A 48 2.48 -7.94 -13.77
CA PHE A 48 3.57 -7.71 -14.71
C PHE A 48 3.54 -8.84 -15.73
N GLN A 49 3.12 -8.51 -16.93
CA GLN A 49 3.34 -9.41 -18.06
C GLN A 49 4.85 -9.56 -18.23
N LYS A 50 5.35 -10.81 -18.24
CA LYS A 50 6.74 -11.12 -18.57
C LYS A 50 7.16 -10.22 -19.72
N THR A 51 8.15 -9.37 -19.49
CA THR A 51 8.81 -8.63 -20.54
C THR A 51 9.17 -9.64 -21.64
N ASN A 52 8.50 -9.53 -22.79
CA ASN A 52 8.80 -10.36 -23.93
C ASN A 52 10.31 -10.27 -24.16
N ASN A 53 10.97 -11.41 -24.42
CA ASN A 53 12.41 -11.52 -24.68
C ASN A 53 12.94 -10.54 -25.74
N TRP A 54 12.07 -9.82 -26.47
CA TRP A 54 12.40 -8.72 -27.37
C TRP A 54 13.17 -7.55 -26.71
N ILE A 55 13.04 -7.33 -25.39
CA ILE A 55 13.80 -6.27 -24.69
C ILE A 55 15.28 -6.64 -24.52
N ASN A 56 15.62 -7.94 -24.46
CA ASN A 56 17.02 -8.36 -24.33
C ASN A 56 17.82 -8.22 -25.64
N ASP A 57 17.15 -8.25 -26.80
CA ASP A 57 17.81 -8.12 -28.11
C ASP A 57 17.92 -6.67 -28.60
N SER A 58 17.17 -5.75 -27.98
CA SER A 58 17.33 -4.33 -28.28
C SER A 58 18.52 -3.77 -27.50
N GLN A 59 19.63 -3.47 -28.19
CA GLN A 59 20.76 -2.68 -27.65
C GLN A 59 20.37 -1.22 -27.30
N SER A 60 19.09 -0.96 -27.07
CA SER A 60 18.57 0.33 -26.64
C SER A 60 18.58 0.39 -25.12
N ILE A 61 19.04 1.53 -24.60
CA ILE A 61 19.07 1.90 -23.17
C ILE A 61 17.63 1.97 -22.64
N ILE A 62 16.96 0.84 -22.45
CA ILE A 62 15.54 0.79 -22.07
C ILE A 62 15.39 -0.13 -20.87
N SER A 63 15.83 0.40 -19.73
CA SER A 63 15.03 0.51 -18.49
C SER A 63 15.95 1.09 -17.42
N VAL A 64 16.17 2.40 -17.45
CA VAL A 64 17.09 3.13 -16.54
C VAL A 64 16.53 3.21 -15.10
N THR A 65 15.45 2.51 -14.81
CA THR A 65 14.91 2.37 -13.46
C THR A 65 14.70 0.88 -13.19
N PRO A 66 15.46 0.26 -12.27
CA PRO A 66 15.17 -1.09 -11.84
C PRO A 66 13.84 -1.06 -11.09
N TRP A 67 12.77 -1.46 -11.77
CA TRP A 67 11.48 -1.67 -11.15
C TRP A 67 11.63 -2.78 -10.10
N SER A 68 11.63 -2.39 -8.83
CA SER A 68 11.63 -3.31 -7.70
C SER A 68 10.22 -3.47 -7.18
N TRP A 69 9.82 -4.70 -6.89
CA TRP A 69 8.57 -5.01 -6.19
C TRP A 69 8.41 -4.22 -4.89
N ASP A 70 9.52 -3.91 -4.20
CA ASP A 70 9.49 -3.10 -2.98
C ASP A 70 9.06 -1.65 -3.24
N ILE A 71 9.54 -1.04 -4.34
CA ILE A 71 9.17 0.33 -4.73
C ILE A 71 7.69 0.37 -5.10
N ILE A 72 7.24 -0.61 -5.90
CA ILE A 72 5.85 -0.72 -6.33
C ILE A 72 4.92 -0.91 -5.13
N LYS A 73 5.33 -1.77 -4.19
CA LYS A 73 4.61 -1.99 -2.93
C LYS A 73 4.52 -0.71 -2.12
N GLU A 74 5.62 0.01 -1.92
CA GLU A 74 5.62 1.25 -1.14
C GLU A 74 4.69 2.30 -1.76
N GLU A 75 4.80 2.52 -3.07
CA GLU A 75 3.93 3.45 -3.80
C GLU A 75 2.45 3.05 -3.71
N THR A 76 2.15 1.75 -3.78
CA THR A 76 0.79 1.24 -3.65
C THR A 76 0.25 1.43 -2.23
N LEU A 77 1.06 1.22 -1.21
CA LEU A 77 0.64 1.44 0.18
C LEU A 77 0.41 2.92 0.50
N ARG A 78 1.27 3.82 0.00
CA ARG A 78 1.05 5.29 0.05
C ARG A 78 -0.23 5.65 -0.68
N ALA A 79 -0.47 5.03 -1.82
CA ALA A 79 -1.67 5.22 -2.61
C ALA A 79 -2.96 4.86 -1.89
N HIS A 80 -2.96 3.74 -1.16
CA HIS A 80 -4.07 3.33 -0.32
C HIS A 80 -4.29 4.29 0.85
N LEU A 81 -3.21 4.82 1.45
CA LEU A 81 -3.33 5.80 2.53
C LEU A 81 -3.95 7.12 2.05
N ASP A 82 -3.58 7.62 0.87
CA ASP A 82 -4.25 8.79 0.29
C ASP A 82 -5.75 8.52 0.08
N PHE A 83 -6.10 7.32 -0.38
CA PHE A 83 -7.50 6.93 -0.59
C PHE A 83 -8.28 6.98 0.73
N PHE A 84 -7.73 6.44 1.82
CA PHE A 84 -8.34 6.52 3.14
C PHE A 84 -8.36 7.94 3.69
N ALA A 85 -7.33 8.73 3.44
CA ALA A 85 -7.28 10.13 3.84
C ALA A 85 -8.41 10.94 3.21
N LEU A 86 -8.61 10.78 1.90
CA LEU A 86 -9.66 11.44 1.15
C LEU A 86 -11.06 11.02 1.64
N ARG A 87 -11.28 9.72 1.85
CA ARG A 87 -12.58 9.20 2.33
C ARG A 87 -12.87 9.56 3.78
N GLY A 88 -11.87 9.46 4.64
CA GLY A 88 -11.96 9.82 6.06
C GLY A 88 -11.91 11.34 6.30
N GLN A 89 -11.71 12.15 5.25
CA GLN A 89 -11.51 13.60 5.33
C GLN A 89 -10.41 13.94 6.35
N ILE A 90 -9.27 13.26 6.23
CA ILE A 90 -8.10 13.50 7.06
C ILE A 90 -7.38 14.74 6.55
N ASP A 91 -7.34 15.77 7.37
CA ASP A 91 -6.86 17.09 6.98
C ASP A 91 -5.35 17.06 6.71
N ASN A 92 -4.95 17.58 5.55
CA ASN A 92 -3.55 17.73 5.12
C ASN A 92 -2.72 16.43 5.13
N PHE A 93 -3.34 15.26 5.00
CA PHE A 93 -2.65 13.98 4.97
C PHE A 93 -2.62 13.41 3.55
N TYR A 94 -1.49 13.56 2.86
CA TYR A 94 -1.28 13.08 1.49
C TYR A 94 0.06 12.35 1.35
N PRO A 95 0.19 11.10 1.84
CA PRO A 95 1.45 10.32 1.80
C PRO A 95 2.14 10.15 0.45
N ARG A 96 1.44 10.25 -0.70
CA ARG A 96 2.13 10.28 -2.01
C ARG A 96 2.75 11.64 -2.35
N ASN A 97 2.19 12.73 -1.85
CA ASN A 97 2.63 14.08 -2.18
C ASN A 97 3.70 14.62 -1.22
N SER A 98 3.99 13.90 -0.13
CA SER A 98 5.00 14.33 0.83
C SER A 98 6.40 13.97 0.31
N ASN A 99 7.24 14.98 0.06
CA ASN A 99 8.69 14.80 -0.10
C ASN A 99 9.36 14.27 1.19
N LEU A 100 8.62 14.21 2.29
CA LEU A 100 9.02 13.45 3.47
C LEU A 100 9.03 11.97 3.10
N LEU A 101 10.14 11.31 3.39
CA LEU A 101 10.20 9.87 3.64
C LEU A 101 9.26 9.56 4.81
N LEU A 102 7.96 9.55 4.55
CA LEU A 102 6.95 9.15 5.50
C LEU A 102 7.22 7.66 5.71
N ASP A 103 7.64 7.30 6.91
CA ASP A 103 7.77 5.89 7.25
C ASP A 103 6.35 5.31 7.28
N ILE A 104 5.99 4.60 6.20
CA ILE A 104 4.68 3.97 6.07
C ILE A 104 4.38 3.01 7.24
N ASN A 105 5.42 2.52 7.92
CA ASN A 105 5.30 1.68 9.10
C ASN A 105 4.81 2.45 10.36
N GLU A 106 4.81 3.79 10.35
CA GLU A 106 4.19 4.59 11.42
C GLU A 106 2.66 4.67 11.33
N ILE A 107 2.09 4.29 10.18
CA ILE A 107 0.65 4.31 9.90
C ILE A 107 0.10 2.88 9.83
N TYR A 108 0.87 1.97 9.25
CA TYR A 108 0.54 0.55 9.19
C TYR A 108 1.07 -0.19 10.42
N GLU A 109 0.19 -0.74 11.25
CA GLU A 109 0.57 -1.45 12.49
C GLU A 109 0.82 -2.96 12.32
N GLY A 110 1.05 -3.45 11.08
CA GLY A 110 1.48 -4.83 10.85
C GLY A 110 0.98 -5.47 9.55
N THR A 111 1.59 -6.62 9.23
CA THR A 111 1.46 -7.41 7.99
C THR A 111 0.61 -8.68 8.11
N ASN A 112 -0.05 -8.93 9.25
CA ASN A 112 -0.77 -10.20 9.46
C ASN A 112 -2.08 -9.99 10.25
N LEU A 113 -3.22 -10.10 9.56
CA LEU A 113 -4.56 -10.06 10.17
C LEU A 113 -5.02 -11.42 10.74
N ASN A 114 -4.12 -12.41 10.86
CA ASN A 114 -4.42 -13.76 11.35
C ASN A 114 -5.02 -13.82 12.77
N ASN A 115 -5.14 -12.69 13.48
CA ASN A 115 -5.68 -12.61 14.84
C ASN A 115 -6.98 -11.79 14.96
N ILE A 116 -7.58 -11.30 13.87
CA ILE A 116 -8.77 -10.42 13.97
C ILE A 116 -10.11 -11.19 13.93
N ASN A 117 -10.07 -12.51 13.63
CA ASN A 117 -11.27 -13.33 13.48
C ASN A 117 -11.41 -14.50 14.48
N ASN A 118 -10.83 -14.40 15.70
CA ASN A 118 -11.11 -15.35 16.79
C ASN A 118 -11.93 -14.72 17.91
#